data_AF-A0A1W9SQS2-F1
#
_entry.id   AF-A0A1W9SQS2-F1
#
_cell.length_a   1.000
_cell.length_b   1.000
_cell.length_c   1.000
_cell.angle_alpha   90.00
_cell.angle_beta   90.00
_cell.angle_gamma   90.00
#
_symmetry.space_group_name_H-M   'P 1'
#
loop_
_entity.id
_entity.type
_entity.pdbx_description
1 polymer ?
#
loop_
_entity_poly.entity_id
_entity_poly.type
_entity_poly.pdbx_seq_one_letter_code
_entity_poly.pdbx_strand_id
1 'polypeptide(L)'
;MLYKYLKILIVVFVVSATQNLIAQIPEGYYSTTDGLTGEALKTALYNIIKNHVEFPYTSSGTDVWDILKETDKDTVNPENVILLYTGWTMDAALEYNNENGWSREHVWAKSHGDFGTEKGAGTDVHAIRPSDITVNSARSNHDFSAGGNIYIDADGTTGCRRTSNSWEPRDVVKGDVARMIFYMATRYEGEGEEPDLEIVDYVNSSQNKEPIHGKFSDLYEWHLKDTVSSWEQNRNDIIYYQYQGNRNPFIDHPEFVEKIWGNFVFANKIEDIYQINVYPNPFNNYINVELGCKDVNSNKIKIQLFDVYGKLLRNIKSDSSLVSIPCSDLSTGIYIMKFIFIDNSVKRKILFKN
;
A
#
# COMPACT_ATOMS: atom_id res chain seq x y z
N MET A 1 24.16 -79.53 17.59
CA MET A 1 23.17 -78.78 18.39
C MET A 1 23.80 -77.48 18.87
N LEU A 2 23.49 -76.34 18.22
CA LEU A 2 23.29 -75.05 18.89
C LEU A 2 22.85 -74.03 17.82
N TYR A 3 21.59 -73.60 17.91
CA TYR A 3 21.12 -72.32 17.37
C TYR A 3 22.00 -71.18 17.93
N LYS A 4 22.09 -70.03 17.24
CA LYS A 4 21.73 -68.71 17.82
C LYS A 4 22.06 -67.51 16.89
N TYR A 5 20.96 -66.90 16.42
CA TYR A 5 20.72 -65.47 16.19
C TYR A 5 21.44 -64.70 15.07
N LEU A 6 20.74 -64.66 13.93
CA LEU A 6 20.73 -63.54 12.99
C LEU A 6 20.05 -62.33 13.68
N LYS A 7 20.81 -61.31 14.08
CA LYS A 7 20.24 -60.01 14.49
C LYS A 7 20.19 -59.10 13.26
N ILE A 8 19.02 -59.02 12.64
CA ILE A 8 18.70 -57.96 11.67
C ILE A 8 18.51 -56.68 12.48
N LEU A 9 19.46 -55.75 12.35
CA LEU A 9 19.35 -54.40 12.91
C LEU A 9 18.45 -53.59 11.97
N ILE A 10 17.15 -53.51 12.25
CA ILE A 10 16.27 -52.54 11.58
C ILE A 10 16.52 -51.19 12.26
N VAL A 11 17.34 -50.35 11.64
CA VAL A 11 17.44 -48.94 11.98
C VAL A 11 16.20 -48.26 11.41
N VAL A 12 15.18 -48.06 12.25
CA VAL A 12 14.04 -47.21 11.90
C VAL A 12 14.51 -45.77 12.03
N PHE A 13 14.81 -45.14 10.89
CA PHE A 13 15.03 -43.69 10.81
C PHE A 13 13.66 -43.03 10.97
N VAL A 14 13.32 -42.60 12.19
CA VAL A 14 12.16 -41.73 12.42
C VAL A 14 12.58 -40.34 11.96
N VAL A 15 12.28 -40.02 10.70
CA VAL A 15 12.29 -38.63 10.23
C VAL A 15 11.08 -37.97 10.87
N SER A 16 11.29 -37.29 12.00
CA SER A 16 10.32 -36.36 12.54
C SER A 16 10.25 -35.17 11.60
N ALA A 17 9.38 -35.26 10.60
CA ALA A 17 8.97 -34.11 9.80
C ALA A 17 8.22 -33.16 10.73
N THR A 18 8.90 -32.12 11.21
CA THR A 18 8.23 -30.96 11.83
C THR A 18 7.43 -30.29 10.74
N GLN A 19 6.15 -30.65 10.63
CA GLN A 19 5.21 -29.89 9.81
C GLN A 19 4.99 -28.57 10.53
N ASN A 20 5.56 -27.48 10.01
CA ASN A 20 5.14 -26.14 10.38
C ASN A 20 3.69 -26.02 9.91
N LEU A 21 2.74 -26.14 10.84
CA LEU A 21 1.35 -25.81 10.59
C LEU A 21 1.29 -24.30 10.38
N ILE A 22 1.23 -23.85 9.12
CA ILE A 22 0.80 -22.49 8.81
C ILE A 22 -0.62 -22.37 9.36
N ALA A 23 -0.88 -21.36 10.17
CA ALA A 23 -2.21 -21.21 10.73
C ALA A 23 -3.15 -20.76 9.60
N GLN A 24 -4.30 -21.43 9.46
CA GLN A 24 -5.22 -21.17 8.36
C GLN A 24 -6.07 -19.95 8.67
N ILE A 25 -6.34 -19.10 7.68
CA ILE A 25 -7.37 -18.03 7.78
C ILE A 25 -8.62 -18.59 8.48
N PRO A 26 -9.13 -17.92 9.53
CA PRO A 26 -10.31 -18.42 10.26
C PRO A 26 -11.47 -18.70 9.32
N GLU A 27 -12.18 -19.80 9.55
CA GLU A 27 -13.30 -20.18 8.70
C GLU A 27 -14.35 -19.05 8.67
N GLY A 28 -14.74 -18.65 7.47
CA GLY A 28 -15.72 -17.58 7.25
C GLY A 28 -15.20 -16.15 7.47
N TYR A 29 -13.91 -15.94 7.76
CA TYR A 29 -13.36 -14.61 8.06
C TYR A 29 -13.65 -13.55 6.98
N TYR A 30 -13.68 -13.96 5.71
CA TYR A 30 -13.96 -13.08 4.55
C TYR A 30 -15.33 -13.33 3.88
N SER A 31 -16.27 -14.03 4.52
CA SER A 31 -17.53 -14.44 3.86
C SER A 31 -18.42 -13.27 3.39
N THR A 32 -18.25 -12.07 3.98
CA THR A 32 -19.00 -10.86 3.59
C THR A 32 -18.43 -10.19 2.35
N THR A 33 -17.33 -10.69 1.79
CA THR A 33 -16.65 -10.10 0.62
C THR A 33 -17.09 -10.69 -0.72
N ASP A 34 -17.89 -11.75 -0.69
CA ASP A 34 -18.28 -12.53 -1.88
C ASP A 34 -18.96 -11.66 -2.96
N GLY A 35 -18.35 -11.65 -4.15
CA GLY A 35 -18.85 -10.91 -5.31
C GLY A 35 -18.72 -9.38 -5.22
N LEU A 36 -18.11 -8.84 -4.16
CA LEU A 36 -17.90 -7.39 -4.02
C LEU A 36 -16.66 -6.91 -4.77
N THR A 37 -16.69 -5.64 -5.19
CA THR A 37 -15.59 -4.91 -5.84
C THR A 37 -15.64 -3.43 -5.48
N GLY A 38 -14.56 -2.68 -5.72
CA GLY A 38 -14.47 -1.24 -5.46
C GLY A 38 -14.73 -0.89 -4.01
N GLU A 39 -15.37 0.25 -3.78
CA GLU A 39 -15.72 0.74 -2.43
C GLU A 39 -16.54 -0.27 -1.63
N ALA A 40 -17.45 -1.03 -2.25
CA ALA A 40 -18.23 -2.02 -1.53
C ALA A 40 -17.35 -3.12 -0.92
N LEU A 41 -16.32 -3.57 -1.65
CA LEU A 41 -15.34 -4.53 -1.11
C LEU A 41 -14.46 -3.87 -0.04
N LYS A 42 -13.98 -2.65 -0.27
CA LYS A 42 -13.17 -1.91 0.71
C LYS A 42 -13.91 -1.73 2.03
N THR A 43 -15.17 -1.29 1.99
CA THR A 43 -16.03 -1.16 3.17
C THR A 43 -16.30 -2.51 3.85
N ALA A 44 -16.49 -3.59 3.10
CA ALA A 44 -16.67 -4.93 3.70
C ALA A 44 -15.41 -5.37 4.46
N LEU A 45 -14.23 -5.17 3.86
CA LEU A 45 -12.94 -5.44 4.50
C LEU A 45 -12.70 -4.56 5.72
N TYR A 46 -12.94 -3.26 5.62
CA TYR A 46 -12.92 -2.32 6.75
C TYR A 46 -13.72 -2.86 7.93
N ASN A 47 -14.97 -3.28 7.69
CA ASN A 47 -15.83 -3.84 8.74
C ASN A 47 -15.32 -5.16 9.34
N ILE A 48 -14.57 -5.97 8.59
CA ILE A 48 -13.93 -7.20 9.09
C ILE A 48 -12.75 -6.86 10.01
N ILE A 49 -11.94 -5.87 9.63
CA ILE A 49 -10.63 -5.60 10.28
C ILE A 49 -10.68 -4.48 11.31
N LYS A 50 -11.78 -3.71 11.39
CA LYS A 50 -12.01 -2.69 12.42
C LYS A 50 -12.28 -3.33 13.78
N ASN A 51 -11.98 -2.62 14.86
CA ASN A 51 -12.07 -3.10 16.25
C ASN A 51 -11.07 -4.20 16.62
N HIS A 52 -9.85 -4.12 16.08
CA HIS A 52 -8.76 -4.96 16.54
C HIS A 52 -8.31 -4.59 17.97
N VAL A 53 -7.62 -5.52 18.64
CA VAL A 53 -7.04 -5.29 19.96
C VAL A 53 -5.85 -4.35 19.84
N GLU A 54 -5.87 -3.24 20.56
CA GLU A 54 -4.84 -2.21 20.51
C GLU A 54 -3.84 -2.30 21.67
N PHE A 55 -2.56 -2.37 21.31
CA PHE A 55 -1.45 -2.41 22.25
C PHE A 55 -0.84 -1.00 22.41
N PRO A 56 -0.34 -0.65 23.61
CA PRO A 56 0.34 0.63 23.80
C PRO A 56 1.63 0.68 22.97
N TYR A 57 2.04 1.89 22.58
CA TYR A 57 3.31 2.07 21.88
C TYR A 57 4.47 1.57 22.74
N THR A 58 4.64 2.09 23.96
CA THR A 58 5.61 1.59 24.94
C THR A 58 4.94 1.43 26.30
N SER A 59 5.17 0.31 26.99
CA SER A 59 4.64 0.06 28.32
C SER A 59 5.47 -0.94 29.13
N SER A 60 5.07 -1.20 30.40
CA SER A 60 5.68 -2.26 31.21
C SER A 60 5.01 -3.62 31.03
N GLY A 61 3.89 -3.70 30.34
CA GLY A 61 3.30 -4.94 29.83
C GLY A 61 3.56 -5.06 28.33
N THR A 62 2.87 -6.01 27.67
CA THR A 62 2.99 -6.20 26.22
C THR A 62 2.73 -4.90 25.46
N ASP A 63 3.72 -4.46 24.69
CA ASP A 63 3.68 -3.29 23.84
C ASP A 63 4.14 -3.59 22.41
N VAL A 64 4.22 -2.57 21.56
CA VAL A 64 4.64 -2.74 20.16
C VAL A 64 6.04 -3.35 20.04
N TRP A 65 6.99 -3.05 20.94
CA TRP A 65 8.32 -3.64 20.86
C TRP A 65 8.29 -5.16 21.07
N ASP A 66 7.57 -5.60 22.10
CA ASP A 66 7.42 -7.02 22.39
C ASP A 66 6.80 -7.78 21.22
N ILE A 67 5.80 -7.18 20.57
CA ILE A 67 5.14 -7.78 19.41
C ILE A 67 6.10 -7.90 18.23
N LEU A 68 6.89 -6.86 17.95
CA LEU A 68 7.83 -6.89 16.83
C LEU A 68 8.96 -7.91 17.01
N LYS A 69 9.36 -8.17 18.26
CA LYS A 69 10.31 -9.25 18.58
C LYS A 69 9.77 -10.63 18.24
N GLU A 70 8.45 -10.80 18.22
CA GLU A 70 7.82 -12.05 17.80
C GLU A 70 7.50 -12.08 16.30
N THR A 71 7.00 -10.99 15.73
CA THR A 71 6.61 -10.95 14.31
C THR A 71 7.79 -10.94 13.34
N ASP A 72 8.93 -10.39 13.77
CA ASP A 72 10.11 -10.19 12.94
C ASP A 72 11.35 -10.96 13.46
N LYS A 73 11.12 -11.96 14.32
CA LYS A 73 12.13 -12.83 14.92
C LYS A 73 12.99 -13.55 13.88
N ASP A 74 14.30 -13.35 13.93
CA ASP A 74 15.21 -14.03 13.02
C ASP A 74 15.22 -15.55 13.28
N THR A 75 14.85 -16.32 12.25
CA THR A 75 14.79 -17.79 12.33
C THR A 75 16.14 -18.47 12.48
N VAL A 76 17.24 -17.77 12.16
CA VAL A 76 18.61 -18.28 12.30
C VAL A 76 19.17 -17.95 13.67
N ASN A 77 18.92 -16.73 14.17
CA ASN A 77 19.29 -16.30 15.51
C ASN A 77 18.07 -15.71 16.25
N PRO A 78 17.33 -16.51 17.04
CA PRO A 78 16.08 -16.08 17.66
C PRO A 78 16.18 -14.93 18.69
N GLU A 79 17.39 -14.58 19.12
CA GLU A 79 17.65 -13.40 19.96
C GLU A 79 17.68 -12.08 19.15
N ASN A 80 17.56 -12.18 17.83
CA ASN A 80 17.59 -11.05 16.92
C ASN A 80 16.25 -10.84 16.20
N VAL A 81 16.08 -9.63 15.68
CA VAL A 81 15.02 -9.25 14.73
C VAL A 81 15.60 -8.95 13.36
N ILE A 82 14.81 -9.17 12.31
CA ILE A 82 15.14 -8.81 10.93
C ILE A 82 14.61 -7.40 10.64
N LEU A 83 15.50 -6.51 10.19
CA LEU A 83 15.16 -5.11 9.89
C LEU A 83 14.55 -4.99 8.50
N LEU A 84 13.39 -4.31 8.38
CA LEU A 84 12.57 -4.23 7.17
C LEU A 84 13.39 -3.84 5.93
N TYR A 85 13.99 -2.64 5.98
CA TYR A 85 14.58 -2.01 4.80
C TYR A 85 15.91 -2.61 4.38
N THR A 86 16.70 -3.15 5.31
CA THR A 86 18.04 -3.66 5.02
C THR A 86 18.11 -5.18 4.98
N GLY A 87 17.19 -5.87 5.64
CA GLY A 87 17.27 -7.32 5.88
C GLY A 87 18.39 -7.72 6.85
N TRP A 88 19.03 -6.75 7.51
CA TRP A 88 20.03 -7.03 8.52
C TRP A 88 19.39 -7.65 9.76
N THR A 89 20.18 -8.44 10.48
CA THR A 89 19.80 -9.03 11.76
C THR A 89 20.37 -8.16 12.88
N MET A 90 19.55 -7.85 13.89
CA MET A 90 19.91 -6.97 15.00
C MET A 90 19.46 -7.58 16.32
N ASP A 91 20.28 -7.48 17.36
CA ASP A 91 19.92 -7.92 18.72
C ASP A 91 18.61 -7.26 19.16
N ALA A 92 17.62 -8.10 19.49
CA ALA A 92 16.28 -7.69 19.86
C ALA A 92 16.26 -6.79 21.10
N ALA A 93 17.26 -6.88 21.98
CA ALA A 93 17.39 -6.04 23.17
C ALA A 93 17.86 -4.60 22.87
N LEU A 94 18.35 -4.32 21.66
CA LEU A 94 18.86 -2.99 21.26
C LEU A 94 17.76 -2.04 20.76
N GLU A 95 16.61 -2.04 21.44
CA GLU A 95 15.50 -1.13 21.18
C GLU A 95 15.91 0.33 21.38
N TYR A 96 15.79 1.14 20.32
CA TYR A 96 16.08 2.57 20.34
C TYR A 96 17.47 2.91 20.94
N ASN A 97 18.45 2.03 20.74
CA ASN A 97 19.80 2.18 21.31
C ASN A 97 20.67 3.17 20.49
N ASN A 98 20.32 4.45 20.54
CA ASN A 98 20.98 5.53 19.80
C ASN A 98 21.09 5.20 18.30
N GLU A 99 22.26 5.33 17.69
CA GLU A 99 22.48 5.00 16.27
C GLU A 99 22.82 3.51 16.05
N ASN A 100 23.02 2.72 17.13
CA ASN A 100 23.50 1.34 17.04
C ASN A 100 22.41 0.30 17.29
N GLY A 101 21.14 0.70 17.22
CA GLY A 101 19.99 -0.14 17.55
C GLY A 101 18.93 -0.08 16.46
N TRP A 102 17.76 -0.60 16.77
CA TRP A 102 16.62 -0.58 15.87
C TRP A 102 15.46 0.25 16.44
N SER A 103 14.68 0.82 15.54
CA SER A 103 13.48 1.60 15.84
C SER A 103 12.25 0.92 15.26
N ARG A 104 11.09 1.37 15.75
CA ARG A 104 9.79 1.09 15.14
C ARG A 104 9.63 2.01 13.94
N GLU A 105 9.68 1.42 12.75
CA GLU A 105 9.31 2.10 11.52
C GLU A 105 7.80 2.06 11.35
N HIS A 106 7.19 3.23 11.18
CA HIS A 106 5.81 3.37 10.77
C HIS A 106 5.75 3.41 9.25
N VAL A 107 5.46 2.27 8.62
CA VAL A 107 5.47 2.14 7.16
C VAL A 107 4.51 3.16 6.53
N TRP A 108 3.29 3.29 7.06
CA TRP A 108 2.55 4.54 6.87
C TRP A 108 3.12 5.61 7.81
N ALA A 109 3.85 6.59 7.27
CA ALA A 109 4.51 7.60 8.10
C ALA A 109 3.48 8.35 8.97
N LYS A 110 3.71 8.46 10.27
CA LYS A 110 2.79 9.13 11.21
C LYS A 110 2.43 10.57 10.84
N SER A 111 3.35 11.26 10.18
CA SER A 111 3.11 12.63 9.71
C SER A 111 2.09 12.69 8.58
N HIS A 112 1.82 11.59 7.87
CA HIS A 112 0.76 11.48 6.86
C HIS A 112 -0.56 11.20 7.58
N GLY A 113 -1.15 12.24 8.19
CA GLY A 113 -2.39 12.16 8.97
C GLY A 113 -2.24 12.55 10.45
N ASP A 114 -1.04 12.94 10.89
CA ASP A 114 -0.72 13.47 12.23
C ASP A 114 -1.22 12.63 13.42
N PHE A 115 -1.34 11.31 13.26
CA PHE A 115 -1.96 10.43 14.26
C PHE A 115 -1.01 10.03 15.41
N GLY A 116 0.27 10.41 15.34
CA GLY A 116 1.21 10.20 16.43
C GLY A 116 1.41 8.72 16.80
N THR A 117 1.56 8.44 18.09
CA THR A 117 1.80 7.10 18.64
C THR A 117 0.73 6.69 19.65
N GLU A 118 -0.43 7.35 19.60
CA GLU A 118 -1.59 6.94 20.37
C GLU A 118 -2.15 5.62 19.81
N LYS A 119 -2.93 4.93 20.64
CA LYS A 119 -3.56 3.67 20.24
C LYS A 119 -4.46 3.87 19.02
N GLY A 120 -4.49 2.86 18.15
CA GLY A 120 -5.08 2.93 16.82
C GLY A 120 -3.96 2.96 15.77
N ALA A 121 -4.04 3.87 14.80
CA ALA A 121 -3.10 3.92 13.67
C ALA A 121 -1.63 4.07 14.09
N GLY A 122 -1.37 4.73 15.23
CA GLY A 122 -0.03 4.94 15.78
C GLY A 122 0.64 3.68 16.35
N THR A 123 -0.13 2.61 16.58
CA THR A 123 0.32 1.38 17.23
C THR A 123 -0.06 0.11 16.47
N ASP A 124 -0.68 0.22 15.29
CA ASP A 124 -1.11 -0.93 14.50
C ASP A 124 0.09 -1.68 13.93
N VAL A 125 0.38 -2.83 14.54
CA VAL A 125 1.52 -3.66 14.18
C VAL A 125 1.35 -4.31 12.82
N HIS A 126 0.23 -4.20 12.10
CA HIS A 126 0.24 -4.58 10.68
C HIS A 126 1.13 -3.66 9.84
N ALA A 127 1.32 -2.39 10.25
CA ALA A 127 2.09 -1.38 9.53
C ALA A 127 3.31 -0.83 10.27
N ILE A 128 3.69 -1.44 11.40
CA ILE A 128 4.92 -1.14 12.12
C ILE A 128 5.92 -2.29 11.97
N ARG A 129 7.18 -1.99 11.67
CA ARG A 129 8.27 -2.99 11.53
C ARG A 129 9.54 -2.55 12.24
N PRO A 130 10.45 -3.47 12.61
CA PRO A 130 11.81 -3.11 12.98
C PRO A 130 12.54 -2.46 11.80
N SER A 131 13.23 -1.35 12.05
CA SER A 131 14.16 -0.77 11.09
C SER A 131 15.40 -0.31 11.83
N ASP A 132 16.53 -0.37 11.14
CA ASP A 132 17.73 0.32 11.57
C ASP A 132 17.41 1.82 11.79
N ILE A 133 17.99 2.43 12.83
CA ILE A 133 17.63 3.79 13.26
C ILE A 133 18.08 4.85 12.26
N THR A 134 19.28 4.74 11.71
CA THR A 134 19.80 5.71 10.72
C THR A 134 19.08 5.54 9.39
N VAL A 135 18.78 4.30 8.98
CA VAL A 135 17.98 4.01 7.79
C VAL A 135 16.54 4.52 7.94
N ASN A 136 15.92 4.35 9.11
CA ASN A 136 14.58 4.87 9.38
C ASN A 136 14.56 6.41 9.32
N SER A 137 15.56 7.06 9.94
CA SER A 137 15.73 8.51 9.85
C SER A 137 15.92 8.97 8.40
N ALA A 138 16.65 8.21 7.59
CA ALA A 138 16.82 8.47 6.17
C ALA A 138 15.54 8.23 5.36
N ARG A 139 14.69 7.25 5.71
CA ARG A 139 13.37 7.08 5.10
C ARG A 139 12.49 8.29 5.38
N SER A 140 12.57 8.87 6.58
CA SER A 140 11.84 10.07 6.98
C SER A 140 10.33 9.89 6.80
N ASN A 141 9.64 10.82 6.15
CA ASN A 141 8.25 10.70 5.72
C ASN A 141 8.12 10.69 4.19
N HIS A 142 9.11 10.14 3.49
CA HIS A 142 9.04 10.08 2.04
C HIS A 142 7.97 9.09 1.58
N ASP A 143 7.25 9.47 0.53
CA ASP A 143 6.35 8.56 -0.17
C ASP A 143 7.12 7.38 -0.75
N PHE A 144 6.42 6.25 -0.89
CA PHE A 144 7.00 5.08 -1.52
C PHE A 144 6.83 5.17 -3.02
N SER A 145 7.95 5.17 -3.75
CA SER A 145 7.99 5.25 -5.21
C SER A 145 9.38 4.83 -5.67
N ALA A 146 9.59 4.69 -6.98
CA ALA A 146 10.93 4.56 -7.54
C ALA A 146 11.88 5.62 -6.93
N GLY A 147 12.95 5.14 -6.34
CA GLY A 147 13.95 5.94 -5.67
C GLY A 147 15.04 6.31 -6.67
N GLY A 148 15.66 7.46 -6.47
CA GLY A 148 16.69 7.94 -7.37
C GLY A 148 18.01 7.24 -7.11
N ASN A 149 18.78 7.80 -6.19
CA ASN A 149 20.13 7.33 -5.91
C ASN A 149 20.10 6.17 -4.92
N ILE A 150 21.04 5.23 -5.07
CA ILE A 150 21.28 4.18 -4.07
C ILE A 150 21.58 4.84 -2.73
N TYR A 151 20.88 4.38 -1.69
CA TYR A 151 21.14 4.76 -0.32
C TYR A 151 22.08 3.74 0.32
N ILE A 152 23.24 4.21 0.79
CA ILE A 152 24.21 3.41 1.54
C ILE A 152 24.26 4.01 2.93
N ASP A 153 24.02 3.17 3.93
CA ASP A 153 24.13 3.59 5.33
C ASP A 153 25.58 3.44 5.81
N ALA A 154 25.93 4.07 6.94
CA ALA A 154 27.25 3.91 7.55
C ALA A 154 27.54 2.44 7.89
N ASP A 155 26.50 1.69 8.23
CA ASP A 155 26.58 0.26 8.56
C ASP A 155 26.59 -0.66 7.32
N GLY A 156 26.38 -0.11 6.12
CA GLY A 156 26.60 -0.80 4.86
C GLY A 156 25.54 -0.60 3.79
N THR A 157 25.57 -1.47 2.79
CA THR A 157 24.62 -1.43 1.67
C THR A 157 23.24 -1.85 2.10
N THR A 158 22.24 -0.99 1.86
CA THR A 158 20.84 -1.25 2.25
C THR A 158 20.03 -1.93 1.15
N GLY A 159 20.39 -1.71 -0.12
CA GLY A 159 19.56 -2.07 -1.27
C GLY A 159 18.40 -1.09 -1.53
N CYS A 160 18.26 -0.04 -0.70
CA CYS A 160 17.27 1.01 -0.87
C CYS A 160 17.75 2.09 -1.85
N ARG A 161 16.81 2.85 -2.39
CA ARG A 161 17.07 4.09 -3.14
C ARG A 161 16.24 5.24 -2.58
N ARG A 162 16.72 6.46 -2.74
CA ARG A 162 16.06 7.66 -2.21
C ARG A 162 16.16 8.86 -3.16
N THR A 163 15.13 9.70 -3.16
CA THR A 163 15.16 11.07 -3.68
C THR A 163 14.90 12.08 -2.55
N SER A 164 14.73 13.36 -2.88
CA SER A 164 14.31 14.35 -1.87
C SER A 164 12.90 14.09 -1.34
N ASN A 165 12.07 13.32 -2.05
CA ASN A 165 10.63 13.16 -1.79
C ASN A 165 10.14 11.70 -1.85
N SER A 166 11.02 10.73 -2.15
CA SER A 166 10.63 9.33 -2.33
C SER A 166 11.65 8.36 -1.73
N TRP A 167 11.13 7.22 -1.26
CA TRP A 167 11.90 6.08 -0.76
C TRP A 167 11.51 4.82 -1.52
N GLU A 168 12.51 4.09 -2.00
CA GLU A 168 12.35 2.77 -2.60
C GLU A 168 13.03 1.76 -1.69
N PRO A 169 12.28 0.84 -1.06
CA PRO A 169 12.89 -0.21 -0.26
C PRO A 169 13.59 -1.23 -1.16
N ARG A 170 14.39 -2.13 -0.58
CA ARG A 170 15.01 -3.24 -1.31
C ARG A 170 13.94 -4.13 -1.96
N ASP A 171 14.29 -4.79 -3.06
CA ASP A 171 13.33 -5.48 -3.93
C ASP A 171 12.45 -6.53 -3.23
N VAL A 172 12.99 -7.23 -2.23
CA VAL A 172 12.33 -8.37 -1.56
C VAL A 172 11.40 -7.99 -0.39
N VAL A 173 11.14 -6.70 -0.18
CA VAL A 173 10.11 -6.22 0.78
C VAL A 173 9.19 -5.18 0.14
N LYS A 174 9.28 -4.99 -1.18
CA LYS A 174 8.48 -4.01 -1.90
C LYS A 174 6.99 -4.37 -1.85
N GLY A 175 6.69 -5.67 -1.95
CA GLY A 175 5.35 -6.21 -1.83
C GLY A 175 4.81 -6.09 -0.41
N ASP A 176 5.63 -6.42 0.60
CA ASP A 176 5.30 -6.24 2.02
C ASP A 176 4.86 -4.80 2.29
N VAL A 177 5.70 -3.83 1.87
CA VAL A 177 5.42 -2.40 2.03
C VAL A 177 4.13 -2.02 1.34
N ALA A 178 3.90 -2.46 0.11
CA ALA A 178 2.67 -2.19 -0.61
C ALA A 178 1.43 -2.71 0.12
N ARG A 179 1.46 -3.96 0.60
CA ARG A 179 0.34 -4.57 1.32
C ARG A 179 0.09 -3.94 2.69
N MET A 180 1.13 -3.43 3.36
CA MET A 180 0.98 -2.64 4.59
C MET A 180 0.29 -1.29 4.30
N ILE A 181 0.64 -0.61 3.20
CA ILE A 181 -0.03 0.64 2.79
C ILE A 181 -1.50 0.40 2.38
N PHE A 182 -1.78 -0.63 1.58
CA PHE A 182 -3.17 -1.00 1.22
C PHE A 182 -4.01 -1.33 2.45
N TYR A 183 -3.42 -2.04 3.42
CA TYR A 183 -4.07 -2.33 4.70
C TYR A 183 -4.42 -1.06 5.46
N MET A 184 -3.46 -0.14 5.66
CA MET A 184 -3.71 1.08 6.42
C MET A 184 -4.82 1.93 5.79
N ALA A 185 -4.79 2.05 4.46
CA ALA A 185 -5.82 2.78 3.70
C ALA A 185 -7.19 2.09 3.67
N THR A 186 -7.30 0.85 4.14
CA THR A 186 -8.57 0.10 4.25
C THR A 186 -9.03 0.00 5.70
N ARG A 187 -8.10 -0.06 6.66
CA ARG A 187 -8.41 -0.14 8.09
C ARG A 187 -8.86 1.23 8.61
N TYR A 188 -8.27 2.33 8.18
CA TYR A 188 -8.52 3.65 8.76
C TYR A 188 -9.29 4.54 7.76
N GLU A 189 -10.62 4.52 7.87
CA GLU A 189 -11.59 5.19 6.96
C GLU A 189 -12.26 6.41 7.64
N GLY A 190 -11.68 6.97 8.70
CA GLY A 190 -12.22 8.15 9.37
C GLY A 190 -13.47 7.94 10.23
N GLU A 191 -13.77 6.71 10.69
CA GLU A 191 -14.87 6.49 11.63
C GLU A 191 -14.50 7.03 13.03
N GLY A 192 -15.29 7.98 13.54
CA GLY A 192 -15.07 8.58 14.85
C GLY A 192 -13.90 9.57 14.85
N GLU A 193 -12.87 9.27 15.65
CA GLU A 193 -11.65 10.09 15.79
C GLU A 193 -10.44 9.45 15.09
N GLU A 194 -10.63 8.30 14.43
CA GLU A 194 -9.57 7.67 13.63
C GLU A 194 -9.24 8.52 12.39
N PRO A 195 -7.99 8.47 11.89
CA PRO A 195 -7.66 9.15 10.64
C PRO A 195 -8.37 8.51 9.43
N ASP A 196 -8.58 9.31 8.39
CA ASP A 196 -9.09 8.86 7.09
C ASP A 196 -7.93 8.72 6.10
N LEU A 197 -7.30 7.55 6.10
CA LEU A 197 -6.06 7.29 5.37
C LEU A 197 -6.35 6.89 3.92
N GLU A 198 -5.90 7.71 2.96
CA GLU A 198 -6.13 7.45 1.53
C GLU A 198 -4.85 7.32 0.71
N ILE A 199 -4.87 6.47 -0.32
CA ILE A 199 -3.74 6.32 -1.24
C ILE A 199 -3.96 7.24 -2.44
N VAL A 200 -2.91 7.98 -2.79
CA VAL A 200 -2.86 8.82 -3.99
C VAL A 200 -1.82 8.31 -4.99
N ASP A 201 -1.85 8.81 -6.22
CA ASP A 201 -0.92 8.38 -7.28
C ASP A 201 0.11 9.46 -7.68
N TYR A 202 0.63 10.17 -6.68
CA TYR A 202 1.72 11.12 -6.82
C TYR A 202 2.59 11.11 -5.56
N VAL A 203 3.84 11.56 -5.67
CA VAL A 203 4.78 11.68 -4.53
C VAL A 203 4.75 13.08 -3.94
N ASN A 204 5.37 13.26 -2.77
CA ASN A 204 5.31 14.46 -1.95
C ASN A 204 3.86 14.80 -1.57
N SER A 205 3.10 13.78 -1.15
CA SER A 205 1.65 13.84 -1.01
C SER A 205 1.19 14.59 0.24
N SER A 206 1.92 14.48 1.34
CA SER A 206 1.51 14.98 2.66
C SER A 206 2.41 16.13 3.16
N GLN A 207 2.41 17.27 2.47
CA GLN A 207 3.25 18.43 2.85
C GLN A 207 2.77 19.14 4.11
N ASN A 208 1.46 19.11 4.39
CA ASN A 208 0.82 19.74 5.54
C ASN A 208 0.13 18.70 6.43
N LYS A 209 0.69 17.49 6.47
CA LYS A 209 0.22 16.37 7.27
C LYS A 209 -1.13 15.79 6.83
N GLU A 210 -1.45 15.92 5.55
CA GLU A 210 -2.62 15.29 4.96
C GLU A 210 -2.58 13.77 5.18
N PRO A 211 -3.72 13.11 5.46
CA PRO A 211 -3.77 11.67 5.72
C PRO A 211 -3.67 10.85 4.43
N ILE A 212 -2.69 11.15 3.58
CA ILE A 212 -2.55 10.55 2.27
C ILE A 212 -1.13 10.07 1.99
N HIS A 213 -1.02 8.93 1.31
CA HIS A 213 0.28 8.35 0.96
C HIS A 213 0.33 7.98 -0.51
N GLY A 214 1.41 8.36 -1.19
CA GLY A 214 1.71 7.96 -2.56
C GLY A 214 2.81 6.91 -2.66
N LYS A 215 3.06 6.30 -3.82
CA LYS A 215 2.40 6.45 -5.12
C LYS A 215 1.72 5.12 -5.51
N PHE A 216 0.39 5.10 -5.64
CA PHE A 216 -0.39 3.88 -5.88
C PHE A 216 0.15 2.99 -7.01
N SER A 217 0.48 3.56 -8.17
CA SER A 217 0.96 2.82 -9.35
C SER A 217 2.25 2.05 -9.06
N ASP A 218 3.18 2.65 -8.33
CA ASP A 218 4.44 2.00 -7.94
C ASP A 218 4.17 0.91 -6.89
N LEU A 219 3.34 1.21 -5.88
CA LEU A 219 2.93 0.24 -4.86
C LEU A 219 2.23 -0.97 -5.48
N TYR A 220 1.36 -0.75 -6.47
CA TYR A 220 0.66 -1.81 -7.18
C TYR A 220 1.62 -2.64 -8.03
N GLU A 221 2.56 -2.01 -8.75
CA GLU A 221 3.60 -2.74 -9.48
C GLU A 221 4.46 -3.60 -8.54
N TRP A 222 4.82 -3.05 -7.37
CA TRP A 222 5.58 -3.75 -6.35
C TRP A 222 4.82 -4.97 -5.80
N HIS A 223 3.54 -4.79 -5.48
CA HIS A 223 2.66 -5.88 -5.05
C HIS A 223 2.58 -7.03 -6.06
N LEU A 224 2.58 -6.72 -7.36
CA LEU A 224 2.56 -7.74 -8.41
C LEU A 224 3.91 -8.46 -8.58
N LYS A 225 5.03 -7.76 -8.40
CA LYS A 225 6.38 -8.31 -8.60
C LYS A 225 6.89 -9.09 -7.39
N ASP A 226 6.58 -8.62 -6.19
CA ASP A 226 6.99 -9.20 -4.92
C ASP A 226 5.77 -9.84 -4.23
N THR A 227 5.48 -11.07 -4.66
CA THR A 227 4.32 -11.84 -4.21
C THR A 227 4.42 -12.21 -2.73
N VAL A 228 3.28 -12.39 -2.07
CA VAL A 228 3.21 -12.76 -0.65
C VAL A 228 4.13 -13.93 -0.31
N SER A 229 4.99 -13.70 0.66
CA SER A 229 5.92 -14.71 1.17
C SER A 229 5.33 -15.50 2.35
N SER A 230 5.90 -16.68 2.65
CA SER A 230 5.55 -17.43 3.87
C SER A 230 5.91 -16.66 5.14
N TRP A 231 6.89 -15.75 5.07
CA TRP A 231 7.28 -14.88 6.16
C TRP A 231 6.15 -13.89 6.50
N GLU A 232 5.57 -13.25 5.49
CA GLU A 232 4.41 -12.36 5.66
C GLU A 232 3.18 -13.09 6.16
N GLN A 233 2.92 -14.30 5.65
CA GLN A 233 1.81 -15.13 6.14
C GLN A 233 1.97 -15.46 7.62
N ASN A 234 3.16 -15.92 8.03
CA ASN A 234 3.47 -16.20 9.43
C ASN A 234 3.32 -14.96 10.31
N ARG A 235 3.79 -13.80 9.84
CA ARG A 235 3.59 -12.53 10.54
C ARG A 235 2.11 -12.19 10.70
N ASN A 236 1.31 -12.35 9.65
CA ASN A 236 -0.14 -12.12 9.68
C ASN A 236 -0.82 -13.07 10.69
N ASP A 237 -0.38 -14.33 10.76
CA ASP A 237 -0.84 -15.32 11.74
C ASP A 237 -0.51 -14.91 13.18
N ILE A 238 0.75 -14.54 13.46
CA ILE A 238 1.17 -14.11 14.79
C ILE A 238 0.32 -12.92 15.26
N ILE A 239 0.16 -11.90 14.41
CA ILE A 239 -0.64 -10.72 14.74
C ILE A 239 -2.09 -11.11 15.04
N TYR A 240 -2.68 -12.00 14.25
CA TYR A 240 -4.06 -12.42 14.45
C TYR A 240 -4.25 -13.27 15.72
N TYR A 241 -3.50 -14.36 15.86
CA TYR A 241 -3.76 -15.35 16.91
C TYR A 241 -3.25 -14.95 18.29
N GLN A 242 -2.25 -14.07 18.36
CA GLN A 242 -1.57 -13.75 19.61
C GLN A 242 -1.76 -12.30 20.04
N TYR A 243 -2.08 -11.39 19.11
CA TYR A 243 -2.08 -9.95 19.39
C TYR A 243 -3.38 -9.25 18.98
N GLN A 244 -3.42 -8.63 17.80
CA GLN A 244 -4.46 -7.69 17.42
C GLN A 244 -5.79 -8.35 17.07
N GLY A 245 -5.82 -9.65 16.77
CA GLY A 245 -7.09 -10.34 16.44
C GLY A 245 -7.69 -9.96 15.08
N ASN A 246 -6.96 -9.20 14.26
CA ASN A 246 -7.32 -8.89 12.89
C ASN A 246 -6.22 -9.30 11.91
N ARG A 247 -6.59 -9.55 10.65
CA ARG A 247 -5.67 -9.98 9.58
C ARG A 247 -5.51 -8.88 8.54
N ASN A 248 -4.35 -8.81 7.90
CA ASN A 248 -4.16 -8.00 6.70
C ASN A 248 -4.79 -8.74 5.49
N PRO A 249 -5.90 -8.25 4.91
CA PRO A 249 -6.59 -8.93 3.82
C PRO A 249 -5.77 -9.02 2.54
N PHE A 250 -4.78 -8.13 2.35
CA PHE A 250 -3.98 -8.11 1.13
C PHE A 250 -2.82 -9.10 1.17
N ILE A 251 -2.50 -9.65 2.36
CA ILE A 251 -1.62 -10.81 2.51
C ILE A 251 -2.41 -12.10 2.25
N ASP A 252 -3.61 -12.21 2.82
CA ASP A 252 -4.45 -13.42 2.68
C ASP A 252 -5.10 -13.54 1.30
N HIS A 253 -5.50 -12.40 0.71
CA HIS A 253 -6.16 -12.27 -0.60
C HIS A 253 -5.53 -11.14 -1.43
N PRO A 254 -4.33 -11.36 -2.02
CA PRO A 254 -3.63 -10.37 -2.83
C PRO A 254 -4.45 -9.80 -4.00
N GLU A 255 -5.41 -10.56 -4.51
CA GLU A 255 -6.31 -10.16 -5.59
C GLU A 255 -7.29 -9.04 -5.18
N PHE A 256 -7.51 -8.80 -3.89
CA PHE A 256 -8.38 -7.73 -3.43
C PHE A 256 -7.86 -6.34 -3.80
N VAL A 257 -6.55 -6.17 -3.94
CA VAL A 257 -5.97 -4.89 -4.39
C VAL A 257 -6.53 -4.49 -5.75
N GLU A 258 -6.52 -5.41 -6.72
CA GLU A 258 -7.08 -5.16 -8.05
C GLU A 258 -8.61 -5.02 -8.02
N LYS A 259 -9.32 -5.81 -7.20
CA LYS A 259 -10.78 -5.69 -7.09
C LYS A 259 -11.24 -4.35 -6.50
N ILE A 260 -10.45 -3.73 -5.63
CA ILE A 260 -10.75 -2.43 -5.02
C ILE A 260 -10.28 -1.30 -5.94
N TRP A 261 -8.99 -1.27 -6.28
CA TRP A 261 -8.35 -0.14 -6.96
C TRP A 261 -8.05 -0.39 -8.44
N GLY A 262 -8.55 -1.46 -9.06
CA GLY A 262 -8.32 -1.76 -10.48
C GLY A 262 -8.66 -0.58 -11.40
N ASN A 263 -9.66 0.22 -11.08
CA ASN A 263 -10.00 1.44 -11.83
C ASN A 263 -8.89 2.50 -11.82
N PHE A 264 -8.10 2.64 -10.75
CA PHE A 264 -6.91 3.50 -10.73
C PHE A 264 -5.85 2.98 -11.70
N VAL A 265 -5.61 1.66 -11.72
CA VAL A 265 -4.70 1.01 -12.67
C VAL A 265 -5.14 1.25 -14.12
N PHE A 266 -6.43 1.09 -14.41
CA PHE A 266 -6.97 1.35 -15.75
C PHE A 266 -6.91 2.83 -16.13
N ALA A 267 -7.19 3.74 -15.19
CA ALA A 267 -7.09 5.18 -15.44
C ALA A 267 -5.66 5.60 -15.78
N ASN A 268 -4.66 5.17 -15.02
CA ASN A 268 -3.26 5.51 -15.25
C ASN A 268 -2.70 4.91 -16.54
N LYS A 269 -2.97 3.61 -16.80
CA LYS A 269 -2.61 3.00 -18.08
C LYS A 269 -3.22 3.76 -19.25
N ILE A 270 -4.45 4.25 -19.11
CA ILE A 270 -5.10 5.09 -20.13
C ILE A 270 -4.48 6.48 -20.21
N GLU A 271 -4.10 7.14 -19.12
CA GLU A 271 -3.41 8.42 -19.19
C GLU A 271 -2.10 8.33 -19.96
N ASP A 272 -1.30 7.28 -19.70
CA ASP A 272 -0.07 7.00 -20.44
C ASP A 272 -0.34 6.70 -21.92
N ILE A 273 -1.42 5.97 -22.23
CA ILE A 273 -1.80 5.61 -23.61
C ILE A 273 -2.35 6.80 -24.40
N TYR A 274 -3.22 7.62 -23.81
CA TYR A 274 -3.99 8.64 -24.52
C TYR A 274 -3.41 10.06 -24.43
N GLN A 275 -2.49 10.34 -23.49
CA GLN A 275 -1.81 11.63 -23.33
C GLN A 275 -2.76 12.83 -23.53
N ILE A 276 -3.73 12.98 -22.62
CA ILE A 276 -4.78 14.00 -22.76
C ILE A 276 -4.25 15.38 -22.33
N ASN A 277 -4.18 16.30 -23.30
CA ASN A 277 -3.83 17.69 -23.11
C ASN A 277 -5.08 18.57 -23.22
N VAL A 278 -5.25 19.53 -22.31
CA VAL A 278 -6.40 20.44 -22.34
C VAL A 278 -5.94 21.88 -22.21
N TYR A 279 -6.30 22.72 -23.19
CA TYR A 279 -5.78 24.08 -23.32
C TYR A 279 -6.70 25.00 -24.14
N PRO A 280 -6.64 26.33 -23.97
CA PRO A 280 -5.90 27.03 -22.92
C PRO A 280 -6.58 26.85 -21.54
N ASN A 281 -5.79 26.91 -20.46
CA ASN A 281 -6.29 27.01 -19.10
C ASN A 281 -5.51 28.14 -18.40
N PRO A 282 -6.11 29.30 -18.09
CA PRO A 282 -7.53 29.62 -18.23
C PRO A 282 -8.02 29.69 -19.70
N PHE A 283 -9.30 29.40 -19.93
CA PHE A 283 -9.95 29.53 -21.24
C PHE A 283 -10.81 30.78 -21.32
N ASN A 284 -11.34 31.11 -22.51
CA ASN A 284 -12.29 32.20 -22.70
C ASN A 284 -13.45 31.72 -23.58
N ASN A 285 -13.31 31.84 -24.90
CA ASN A 285 -14.37 31.44 -25.83
C ASN A 285 -14.44 29.94 -26.10
N TYR A 286 -13.32 29.22 -25.94
CA TYR A 286 -13.22 27.79 -26.23
C TYR A 286 -12.15 27.14 -25.37
N ILE A 287 -12.29 25.83 -25.18
CA ILE A 287 -11.26 24.97 -24.62
C ILE A 287 -11.04 23.78 -25.57
N ASN A 288 -9.79 23.47 -25.86
CA ASN A 288 -9.40 22.34 -26.70
C ASN A 288 -8.99 21.16 -25.82
N VAL A 289 -9.40 19.98 -26.26
CA VAL A 289 -8.97 18.69 -25.73
C VAL A 289 -8.22 17.99 -26.85
N GLU A 290 -6.95 17.74 -26.64
CA GLU A 290 -6.07 16.99 -27.55
C GLU A 290 -5.70 15.64 -26.91
N LEU A 291 -5.77 14.59 -27.72
CA LEU A 291 -5.38 13.22 -27.38
C LEU A 291 -4.08 12.89 -28.12
N GLY A 292 -3.00 12.64 -27.38
CA GLY A 292 -1.67 12.36 -27.93
C GLY A 292 -1.39 10.88 -28.25
N CYS A 293 -2.41 10.02 -28.39
CA CYS A 293 -2.20 8.58 -28.49
C CYS A 293 -1.35 8.17 -29.71
N LYS A 294 -0.40 7.24 -29.52
CA LYS A 294 0.46 6.67 -30.58
C LYS A 294 -0.04 5.35 -31.17
N ASP A 295 -1.00 4.70 -30.52
CA ASP A 295 -1.68 3.51 -31.01
C ASP A 295 -3.10 3.49 -30.43
N VAL A 296 -4.10 3.26 -31.29
CA VAL A 296 -5.28 2.39 -31.13
C VAL A 296 -6.45 2.94 -31.97
N ASN A 297 -7.04 2.05 -32.76
CA ASN A 297 -8.22 2.21 -33.62
C ASN A 297 -9.54 2.57 -32.88
N SER A 298 -9.53 3.42 -31.86
CA SER A 298 -10.73 3.77 -31.09
C SER A 298 -10.67 5.20 -30.54
N ASN A 299 -10.69 6.21 -31.43
CA ASN A 299 -10.77 7.62 -31.02
C ASN A 299 -12.13 8.03 -30.43
N LYS A 300 -13.02 7.07 -30.11
CA LYS A 300 -14.35 7.39 -29.60
C LYS A 300 -14.26 7.81 -28.13
N ILE A 301 -14.29 9.10 -27.91
CA ILE A 301 -14.29 9.74 -26.61
C ILE A 301 -15.62 10.44 -26.37
N LYS A 302 -16.10 10.33 -25.13
CA LYS A 302 -17.19 11.14 -24.61
C LYS A 302 -16.63 12.10 -23.56
N ILE A 303 -16.83 13.40 -23.78
CA ILE A 303 -16.34 14.49 -22.92
C ILE A 303 -17.55 15.15 -22.27
N GLN A 304 -17.56 15.23 -20.94
CA GLN A 304 -18.59 15.89 -20.17
C GLN A 304 -17.98 17.07 -19.40
N LEU A 305 -18.60 18.25 -19.49
CA LEU A 305 -18.18 19.44 -18.74
C LEU A 305 -19.21 19.75 -17.68
N PHE A 306 -18.77 20.04 -16.45
CA PHE A 306 -19.62 20.35 -15.31
C PHE A 306 -19.19 21.66 -14.64
N ASP A 307 -20.12 22.35 -13.99
CA ASP A 307 -19.77 23.39 -13.01
C ASP A 307 -19.30 22.78 -11.67
N VAL A 308 -18.83 23.62 -10.74
CA VAL A 308 -18.38 23.18 -9.40
C VAL A 308 -19.46 22.50 -8.56
N TYR A 309 -20.74 22.75 -8.86
CA TYR A 309 -21.87 22.14 -8.16
C TYR A 309 -22.30 20.81 -8.81
N GLY A 310 -21.59 20.36 -9.85
CA GLY A 310 -21.86 19.09 -10.54
C GLY A 310 -22.97 19.18 -11.59
N LYS A 311 -23.43 20.38 -11.97
CA LYS A 311 -24.39 20.54 -13.07
C LYS A 311 -23.68 20.28 -14.40
N LEU A 312 -24.23 19.38 -15.21
CA LEU A 312 -23.73 19.06 -16.55
C LEU A 312 -23.99 20.24 -17.51
N LEU A 313 -22.92 20.78 -18.09
CA LEU A 313 -22.92 21.92 -19.02
C LEU A 313 -22.70 21.51 -20.48
N ARG A 314 -21.85 20.50 -20.72
CA ARG A 314 -21.57 19.93 -22.05
C ARG A 314 -21.49 18.42 -21.98
N ASN A 315 -21.87 17.76 -23.08
CA ASN A 315 -21.80 16.32 -23.23
C ASN A 315 -21.53 15.98 -24.70
N ILE A 316 -20.25 15.87 -25.04
CA ILE A 316 -19.75 15.76 -26.41
C ILE A 316 -19.31 14.33 -26.65
N LYS A 317 -19.67 13.77 -27.80
CA LYS A 317 -19.08 12.53 -28.31
C LYS A 317 -18.26 12.90 -29.53
N SER A 318 -17.04 12.41 -29.61
CA SER A 318 -16.13 12.70 -30.71
C SER A 318 -15.31 11.47 -31.04
N ASP A 319 -14.98 11.33 -32.32
CA ASP A 319 -14.04 10.35 -32.84
C ASP A 319 -12.73 11.04 -33.30
N SER A 320 -12.55 12.32 -32.95
CA SER A 320 -11.39 13.15 -33.30
C SER A 320 -10.39 13.19 -32.15
N SER A 321 -9.09 13.17 -32.48
CA SER A 321 -7.99 13.38 -31.52
C SER A 321 -7.92 14.82 -31.01
N LEU A 322 -8.53 15.78 -31.71
CA LEU A 322 -8.67 17.17 -31.26
C LEU A 322 -10.15 17.55 -31.22
N VAL A 323 -10.60 18.00 -30.05
CA VAL A 323 -11.97 18.45 -29.82
C VAL A 323 -11.95 19.86 -29.27
N SER A 324 -12.53 20.81 -30.01
CA SER A 324 -12.73 22.18 -29.52
C SER A 324 -14.13 22.33 -28.96
N ILE A 325 -14.21 22.79 -27.71
CA ILE A 325 -15.45 22.91 -26.95
C ILE A 325 -15.75 24.40 -26.78
N PRO A 326 -16.87 24.92 -27.33
CA PRO A 326 -17.25 26.31 -27.17
C PRO A 326 -17.75 26.59 -25.75
N CYS A 327 -17.23 27.66 -25.17
CA CYS A 327 -17.41 28.05 -23.77
C CYS A 327 -17.77 29.54 -23.58
N SER A 328 -18.01 30.31 -24.65
CA SER A 328 -18.28 31.76 -24.58
C SER A 328 -19.52 32.15 -23.74
N ASP A 329 -20.44 31.21 -23.54
CA ASP A 329 -21.66 31.33 -22.73
C ASP A 329 -21.46 30.94 -21.26
N LEU A 330 -20.30 30.38 -20.91
CA LEU A 330 -20.00 29.99 -19.54
C LEU A 330 -19.60 31.21 -18.71
N SER A 331 -20.03 31.27 -17.46
CA SER A 331 -19.63 32.35 -16.54
C SER A 331 -18.17 32.19 -16.11
N THR A 332 -17.54 33.25 -15.59
CA THR A 332 -16.24 33.13 -14.93
C THR A 332 -16.35 32.18 -13.74
N GLY A 333 -15.47 31.18 -13.64
CA GLY A 333 -15.57 30.16 -12.61
C GLY A 333 -14.66 28.96 -12.83
N ILE A 334 -14.77 28.00 -11.93
CA ILE A 334 -14.06 26.71 -12.02
C ILE A 334 -14.98 25.68 -12.67
N TYR A 335 -14.42 24.87 -13.56
CA TYR A 335 -15.14 23.82 -14.28
C TYR A 335 -14.44 22.48 -14.13
N ILE A 336 -15.23 21.42 -14.23
CA ILE A 336 -14.79 20.03 -14.12
C ILE A 336 -15.03 19.35 -15.46
N MET A 337 -13.98 18.88 -16.12
CA MET A 337 -14.12 18.07 -17.32
C MET A 337 -13.93 16.60 -17.01
N LYS A 338 -14.82 15.75 -17.52
CA LYS A 338 -14.82 14.29 -17.41
C LYS A 338 -14.72 13.64 -18.78
N PHE A 339 -13.71 12.81 -18.96
CA PHE A 339 -13.51 12.00 -20.16
C PHE A 339 -14.08 10.61 -19.93
N ILE A 340 -14.64 9.98 -20.96
CA ILE A 340 -15.19 8.61 -20.97
C ILE A 340 -14.80 7.98 -22.29
N PHE A 341 -13.95 6.96 -22.26
CA PHE A 341 -13.55 6.19 -23.44
C PHE A 341 -14.45 4.97 -23.57
N ILE A 342 -14.97 4.71 -24.79
CA ILE A 342 -16.06 3.75 -25.03
C ILE A 342 -15.72 2.32 -24.59
N ASP A 343 -14.44 1.95 -24.55
CA ASP A 343 -14.03 0.58 -24.23
C ASP A 343 -13.61 0.37 -22.76
N ASN A 344 -13.38 1.43 -21.96
CA ASN A 344 -12.75 1.25 -20.63
C ASN A 344 -13.36 2.08 -19.49
N SER A 345 -14.42 2.89 -19.72
CA SER A 345 -15.13 3.64 -18.67
C SER A 345 -14.26 4.49 -17.71
N VAL A 346 -13.05 4.86 -18.13
CA VAL A 346 -12.15 5.72 -17.35
C VAL A 346 -12.76 7.09 -17.19
N LYS A 347 -12.61 7.67 -15.99
CA LYS A 347 -13.10 9.00 -15.61
C LYS A 347 -11.91 9.82 -15.10
N ARG A 348 -11.56 10.90 -15.79
CA ARG A 348 -10.55 11.86 -15.33
C ARG A 348 -11.21 13.20 -15.06
N LYS A 349 -10.84 13.88 -13.97
CA LYS A 349 -11.36 15.19 -13.57
C LYS A 349 -10.24 16.23 -13.70
N ILE A 350 -10.43 17.23 -14.55
CA ILE A 350 -9.48 18.35 -14.65
C ILE A 350 -10.20 19.66 -14.32
N LEU A 351 -9.54 20.49 -13.52
CA LEU A 351 -10.01 21.80 -13.07
C LEU A 351 -9.56 22.89 -14.05
N PHE A 352 -10.51 23.69 -14.53
CA PHE A 352 -10.24 24.79 -15.46
C PHE A 352 -10.87 26.08 -15.00
N LYS A 353 -10.20 27.19 -15.31
CA LYS A 353 -10.72 28.53 -15.05
C LYS A 353 -11.16 29.17 -16.36
N ASN A 354 -12.36 29.74 -16.39
CA ASN A 354 -12.80 30.70 -17.43
C ASN A 354 -12.41 32.12 -17.02
#